data_AF-A0A941A1A6-F1
#
_entry.id   AF-A0A941A1A6-F1
#
_cell.length_a   1.000
_cell.length_b   1.000
_cell.length_c   1.000
_cell.angle_alpha   90.00
_cell.angle_beta   90.00
_cell.angle_gamma   90.00
#
_symmetry.space_group_name_H-M   'P 1'
#
loop_
_entity.id
_entity.type
_entity.pdbx_description
1 polymer ?
#
loop_
_entity_poly.entity_id
_entity_poly.type
_entity_poly.pdbx_seq_one_letter_code
_entity_poly.pdbx_strand_id
1 'polypeptide(L)'
;GPVRWPASPGSMKEAVARNVGIGAGLVGAGGAFLLVPLLIAVVGIPTRITIGSSPAITLWTATAGVLGKLATGQIPLVPAAALVLGAAPGAQVGEWIGRRCGVRGLRGLLAAATTVVAVIVWADVFSRFR
;
A
#
# COMPACT_ATOMS: atom_id res chain seq x y z
N GLY A 1 -2.43 -18.72 15.57
CA GLY A 1 -1.95 -19.94 14.90
C GLY A 1 -2.11 -19.79 13.40
N PRO A 2 -1.38 -20.54 12.56
CA PRO A 2 -1.61 -20.51 11.11
C PRO A 2 -3.07 -20.89 10.84
N VAL A 3 -3.74 -20.11 10.00
CA VAL A 3 -5.11 -20.40 9.54
C VAL A 3 -5.06 -21.74 8.85
N ARG A 4 -5.46 -22.80 9.56
CA ARG A 4 -5.61 -24.13 8.98
C ARG A 4 -6.90 -24.10 8.21
N TRP A 5 -6.79 -23.79 6.92
CA TRP A 5 -7.89 -24.05 6.01
C TRP A 5 -8.33 -25.50 6.24
N PRO A 6 -9.64 -25.76 6.46
CA PRO A 6 -10.15 -27.11 6.39
C PRO A 6 -9.70 -27.73 5.06
N ALA A 7 -9.63 -29.06 4.96
CA ALA A 7 -9.25 -29.78 3.74
C ALA A 7 -10.30 -29.60 2.62
N SER A 8 -10.58 -28.34 2.26
CA SER A 8 -11.52 -27.92 1.25
C SER A 8 -10.90 -28.16 -0.13
N PRO A 9 -11.71 -28.45 -1.16
CA PRO A 9 -11.25 -28.60 -2.53
C PRO A 9 -10.39 -27.40 -2.95
N GLY A 10 -9.35 -27.62 -3.77
CA GLY A 10 -8.44 -26.58 -4.24
C GLY A 10 -9.16 -25.35 -4.82
N SER A 11 -10.37 -25.56 -5.37
CA SER A 11 -11.24 -24.51 -5.92
C SER A 11 -11.60 -23.39 -4.94
N MET A 12 -11.72 -23.66 -3.62
CA MET A 12 -12.05 -22.61 -2.64
C MET A 12 -10.86 -21.68 -2.38
N LYS A 13 -9.65 -22.23 -2.31
CA LYS A 13 -8.43 -21.45 -2.12
C LYS A 13 -8.15 -20.56 -3.35
N GLU A 14 -8.36 -21.11 -4.54
CA GLU A 14 -8.26 -20.38 -5.80
C GLU A 14 -9.31 -19.26 -5.92
N ALA A 15 -10.55 -19.53 -5.52
CA ALA A 15 -11.62 -18.54 -5.54
C ALA A 15 -11.36 -17.37 -4.58
N VAL A 16 -10.90 -17.66 -3.36
CA VAL A 16 -10.53 -16.63 -2.38
C VAL A 16 -9.36 -15.79 -2.91
N ALA A 17 -8.30 -16.42 -3.42
CA ALA A 17 -7.14 -15.71 -3.96
C ALA A 17 -7.51 -14.80 -5.14
N ARG A 18 -8.39 -15.27 -6.04
CA ARG A 18 -8.89 -14.48 -7.17
C ARG A 18 -9.67 -13.25 -6.72
N ASN A 19 -10.62 -13.41 -5.81
CA ASN A 19 -11.46 -12.30 -5.33
C ASN A 19 -10.63 -11.26 -4.57
N VAL A 20 -9.68 -11.73 -3.75
CA VAL A 20 -8.72 -10.91 -3.04
C VAL A 20 -7.84 -10.12 -4.03
N GLY A 21 -7.31 -10.77 -5.07
CA GLY A 21 -6.48 -10.13 -6.08
C GLY A 21 -7.23 -9.04 -6.84
N ILE A 22 -8.48 -9.30 -7.23
CA ILE A 22 -9.35 -8.32 -7.89
C ILE A 22 -9.63 -7.14 -6.95
N GLY A 23 -10.05 -7.41 -5.70
CA GLY A 23 -10.32 -6.36 -4.72
C GLY A 23 -9.11 -5.49 -4.42
N ALA A 24 -7.95 -6.12 -4.19
CA ALA A 24 -6.69 -5.40 -3.93
C ALA A 24 -6.24 -4.56 -5.14
N GLY A 25 -6.38 -5.08 -6.36
CA GLY A 25 -6.05 -4.36 -7.59
C GLY A 25 -6.94 -3.13 -7.84
N LEU A 26 -8.22 -3.22 -7.50
CA LEU A 26 -9.17 -2.10 -7.67
C LEU A 26 -8.94 -0.94 -6.69
N VAL A 27 -8.53 -1.24 -5.45
CA VAL A 27 -8.26 -0.20 -4.43
C VAL A 27 -6.96 0.57 -4.72
N GLY A 28 -6.05 0.01 -5.54
CA GLY A 28 -4.79 0.65 -5.91
C GLY A 28 -3.77 0.70 -4.77
N ALA A 29 -2.95 1.75 -4.69
CA ALA A 29 -1.86 1.86 -3.69
C ALA A 29 -2.35 1.76 -2.24
N GLY A 30 -3.60 2.17 -1.95
CA GLY A 30 -4.22 2.00 -0.63
C GLY A 30 -4.58 0.55 -0.28
N GLY A 31 -4.75 -0.32 -1.29
CA GLY A 31 -5.04 -1.74 -1.11
C GLY A 31 -3.86 -2.55 -0.59
N ALA A 32 -2.63 -2.05 -0.79
CA ALA A 32 -1.41 -2.69 -0.28
C ALA A 32 -1.36 -2.75 1.25
N PHE A 33 -1.96 -1.77 1.94
CA PHE A 33 -2.09 -1.79 3.40
C PHE A 33 -2.97 -2.96 3.88
N LEU A 34 -4.02 -3.29 3.11
CA LEU A 34 -4.93 -4.40 3.40
C LEU A 34 -4.32 -5.77 3.04
N LEU A 35 -3.33 -5.81 2.15
CA LEU A 35 -2.73 -7.05 1.65
C LEU A 35 -2.04 -7.87 2.75
N VAL A 36 -1.26 -7.22 3.61
CA VAL A 36 -0.53 -7.89 4.71
C VAL A 36 -1.47 -8.59 5.71
N PRO A 37 -2.47 -7.90 6.31
CA PRO A 37 -3.39 -8.57 7.23
C PRO A 37 -4.21 -9.64 6.52
N LEU A 38 -4.54 -9.48 5.25
CA LEU A 38 -5.27 -10.47 4.46
C LEU A 38 -4.47 -11.76 4.22
N LEU A 39 -3.20 -11.64 3.85
CA LEU A 39 -2.31 -12.80 3.66
C LEU A 39 -2.09 -13.57 4.96
N ILE A 40 -2.04 -12.88 6.10
CA ILE A 40 -1.84 -13.50 7.41
C ILE A 40 -3.15 -14.10 7.94
N ALA A 41 -4.22 -13.32 7.97
CA ALA A 41 -5.47 -13.66 8.65
C ALA A 41 -6.45 -14.48 7.81
N VAL A 42 -6.38 -14.37 6.47
CA VAL A 42 -7.21 -15.17 5.57
C VAL A 42 -6.38 -16.30 5.00
N VAL A 43 -5.28 -16.00 4.29
CA VAL A 43 -4.52 -17.05 3.59
C VAL A 43 -3.70 -17.92 4.57
N GLY A 44 -3.30 -17.39 5.72
CA GLY A 44 -2.55 -18.14 6.74
C GLY A 44 -1.04 -18.21 6.49
N ILE A 45 -0.50 -17.32 5.65
CA ILE A 45 0.93 -17.27 5.34
C ILE A 45 1.70 -16.77 6.57
N PRO A 46 2.84 -17.39 6.94
CA PRO A 46 3.68 -16.91 8.03
C PRO A 46 4.09 -15.45 7.85
N THR A 47 3.96 -14.65 8.92
CA THR A 47 4.22 -13.21 8.93
C THR A 47 5.60 -12.84 8.35
N ARG A 48 6.62 -13.64 8.64
CA ARG A 48 7.99 -13.42 8.11
C ARG A 48 8.03 -13.44 6.58
N ILE A 49 7.30 -14.38 5.97
CA ILE A 49 7.27 -14.54 4.52
C ILE A 49 6.42 -13.43 3.89
N THR A 50 5.28 -13.11 4.51
CA THR A 50 4.39 -12.04 4.07
C THR A 50 5.06 -10.67 4.03
N ILE A 51 5.80 -10.30 5.08
CA ILE A 51 6.50 -9.00 5.13
C ILE A 51 7.59 -8.92 4.06
N GLY A 52 8.28 -10.03 3.79
CA GLY A 52 9.33 -10.08 2.77
C GLY A 52 8.79 -10.04 1.33
N SER A 53 7.62 -10.64 1.08
CA SER A 53 7.03 -10.71 -0.27
C SER A 53 6.09 -9.55 -0.61
N SER A 54 5.53 -8.84 0.40
CA SER A 54 4.56 -7.78 0.15
C SER A 54 5.06 -6.63 -0.75
N PRO A 55 6.33 -6.14 -0.65
CA PRO A 55 6.79 -5.08 -1.55
C PRO A 55 6.83 -5.51 -3.01
N ALA A 56 7.19 -6.77 -3.29
CA ALA A 56 7.19 -7.33 -4.63
C ALA A 56 5.76 -7.44 -5.18
N ILE A 57 4.81 -7.88 -4.35
CA ILE A 57 3.39 -7.93 -4.73
C ILE A 57 2.88 -6.52 -5.02
N THR A 58 3.15 -5.56 -4.13
CA THR A 58 2.77 -4.16 -4.33
C THR A 58 3.36 -3.57 -5.61
N LEU A 59 4.62 -3.87 -5.93
CA LEU A 59 5.25 -3.46 -7.18
C LEU A 59 4.47 -3.96 -8.41
N TRP A 60 4.13 -5.25 -8.46
CA TRP A 60 3.35 -5.81 -9.57
C TRP A 60 1.97 -5.17 -9.71
N THR A 61 1.26 -4.99 -8.59
CA THR A 61 -0.07 -4.35 -8.58
C THR A 61 0.00 -2.88 -9.02
N ALA A 62 1.02 -2.14 -8.58
CA ALA A 62 1.22 -0.76 -8.95
C ALA A 62 1.54 -0.63 -10.45
N THR A 63 2.41 -1.49 -10.99
CA THR A 63 2.71 -1.54 -12.43
C THR A 63 1.45 -1.82 -13.25
N ALA A 64 0.65 -2.80 -12.85
CA ALA A 64 -0.63 -3.09 -13.50
C ALA A 64 -1.60 -1.89 -13.43
N GLY A 65 -1.67 -1.20 -12.29
CA GLY A 65 -2.49 0.00 -12.12
C GLY A 65 -2.04 1.18 -12.99
N VAL A 66 -0.72 1.38 -13.14
CA VAL A 66 -0.15 2.39 -14.04
C VAL A 66 -0.45 2.04 -15.50
N LEU A 67 -0.22 0.79 -15.91
CA LEU A 67 -0.54 0.33 -17.27
C LEU A 67 -2.02 0.49 -17.60
N GLY A 68 -2.91 0.14 -16.67
CA GLY A 68 -4.36 0.34 -16.83
C GLY A 68 -4.73 1.81 -16.99
N LYS A 69 -4.13 2.71 -16.19
CA LYS A 69 -4.36 4.16 -16.30
C LYS A 69 -3.73 4.79 -17.55
N LEU A 70 -2.61 4.25 -18.03
CA LEU A 70 -1.99 4.66 -19.30
C LEU A 70 -2.88 4.28 -20.48
N ALA A 71 -3.46 3.08 -20.46
CA ALA A 71 -4.36 2.60 -21.51
C ALA A 71 -5.64 3.46 -21.65
N THR A 72 -6.13 4.05 -20.55
CA THR A 72 -7.30 4.94 -20.59
C THR A 72 -6.97 6.39 -20.91
N GLY A 73 -5.69 6.76 -21.02
CA GLY A 73 -5.25 8.13 -21.33
C GLY A 73 -5.57 9.18 -20.25
N GLN A 74 -5.95 8.75 -19.04
CA GLN A 74 -6.42 9.62 -17.96
C GLN A 74 -5.31 10.12 -17.03
N ILE A 75 -4.04 10.08 -17.45
CA ILE A 75 -2.92 10.49 -16.60
C ILE A 75 -2.51 11.93 -16.93
N PRO A 76 -2.74 12.90 -16.03
CA PRO A 76 -2.16 14.22 -16.17
C PRO A 76 -0.64 14.12 -15.99
N LEU A 77 0.10 14.19 -17.11
CA LEU A 77 1.54 13.94 -17.18
C LEU A 77 2.36 14.88 -16.29
N VAL A 78 1.96 16.15 -16.17
CA VAL A 78 2.68 17.15 -15.39
C VAL A 78 2.70 16.82 -13.89
N PRO A 79 1.55 16.69 -13.19
CA PRO A 79 1.55 16.30 -11.77
C PRO A 79 2.05 14.87 -11.55
N ALA A 80 1.87 13.96 -12.52
CA ALA A 80 2.42 12.59 -12.43
C ALA A 80 3.96 12.61 -12.42
N ALA A 81 4.60 13.37 -13.30
CA ALA A 81 6.05 13.51 -13.34
C ALA A 81 6.60 14.16 -12.06
N ALA A 82 5.96 15.24 -11.59
CA ALA A 82 6.33 15.89 -10.32
C ALA A 82 6.23 14.92 -9.13
N LEU A 83 5.18 14.09 -9.10
CA LEU A 83 5.00 13.09 -8.05
C LEU A 83 6.07 12.01 -8.09
N VAL A 84 6.45 11.51 -9.27
CA VAL A 84 7.52 10.50 -9.41
C VAL A 84 8.87 11.08 -8.97
N LEU A 85 9.18 12.30 -9.40
CA LEU A 85 10.43 12.98 -9.06
C LEU A 85 10.55 13.28 -7.55
N GLY A 86 9.43 13.55 -6.87
CA GLY A 86 9.43 13.70 -5.41
C GLY A 86 9.44 12.36 -4.66
N ALA A 87 8.62 11.40 -5.11
CA ALA A 87 8.41 10.14 -4.39
C ALA A 87 9.61 9.19 -4.47
N ALA A 88 10.30 9.11 -5.60
CA ALA A 88 11.45 8.21 -5.76
C ALA A 88 12.59 8.50 -4.76
N PRO A 89 13.16 9.73 -4.71
CA PRO A 89 14.17 10.07 -3.71
C PRO A 89 13.58 10.13 -2.29
N GLY A 90 12.33 10.57 -2.13
CA GLY A 90 11.66 10.62 -0.83
C GLY A 90 11.54 9.25 -0.17
N ALA A 91 11.22 8.20 -0.95
CA ALA A 91 11.14 6.83 -0.45
C ALA A 91 12.51 6.30 0.00
N GLN A 92 13.56 6.55 -0.79
CA GLN A 92 14.93 6.11 -0.48
C GLN A 92 15.46 6.81 0.79
N VAL A 93 15.26 8.13 0.88
CA VAL A 93 15.65 8.92 2.05
C VAL A 93 14.84 8.49 3.28
N GLY A 94 13.53 8.26 3.12
CA GLY A 94 12.65 7.80 4.19
C GLY A 94 13.08 6.44 4.75
N GLU A 95 13.43 5.47 3.90
CA GLU A 95 13.97 4.19 4.32
C GLU A 95 15.30 4.35 5.07
N TRP A 96 16.19 5.20 4.55
CA TRP A 96 17.48 5.47 5.18
C TRP A 96 17.34 6.10 6.58
N ILE A 97 16.48 7.09 6.74
CA ILE A 97 16.16 7.71 8.04
C ILE A 97 15.52 6.66 8.96
N GLY A 98 14.54 5.91 8.44
CA GLY A 98 13.81 4.89 9.20
C GLY A 98 14.71 3.81 9.79
N ARG A 99 15.77 3.41 9.07
CA ARG A 99 16.76 2.44 9.57
C ARG A 99 17.68 3.01 10.66
N ARG A 100 17.88 4.33 10.70
CA ARG A 100 18.75 5.00 11.70
C ARG A 100 18.02 5.44 12.96
N CYS A 101 16.70 5.59 12.91
CA CYS A 101 15.90 5.99 14.07
C CYS A 101 15.51 4.78 14.93
N GLY A 102 15.67 4.90 16.25
CA GLY A 102 15.10 3.92 17.19
C GLY A 102 13.56 3.94 17.18
N VAL A 103 12.93 2.87 17.66
CA VAL A 103 11.46 2.67 17.63
C VAL A 103 10.67 3.86 18.19
N ARG A 104 11.17 4.53 19.24
CA ARG A 104 10.54 5.73 19.82
C ARG A 104 10.58 6.92 18.86
N GLY A 105 11.71 7.13 18.18
CA GLY A 105 11.88 8.18 17.18
C GLY A 105 11.04 7.93 15.93
N LEU A 106 10.97 6.68 15.46
CA LEU A 106 10.12 6.32 14.32
C LEU A 106 8.63 6.58 14.61
N ARG A 107 8.15 6.21 15.81
CA ARG A 107 6.76 6.48 16.23
C ARG A 107 6.49 7.98 16.29
N GLY A 108 7.41 8.78 16.83
CA GLY A 108 7.29 10.23 16.88
C GLY A 108 7.26 10.86 15.48
N LEU A 109 8.15 10.43 14.59
CA LEU A 109 8.18 10.90 13.20
C LEU A 109 6.88 10.57 12.47
N LEU A 110 6.40 9.34 12.62
CA LEU A 110 5.17 8.89 11.96
C LEU A 110 3.95 9.68 12.48
N ALA A 111 3.87 9.89 13.80
CA ALA A 111 2.83 10.71 14.41
C ALA A 111 2.90 12.17 13.92
N ALA A 112 4.10 12.77 13.86
CA ALA A 112 4.27 14.13 13.37
C ALA A 112 3.84 14.25 11.90
N ALA A 113 4.28 13.32 11.04
CA ALA A 113 3.93 13.31 9.62
C ALA A 113 2.41 13.19 9.40
N THR A 114 1.74 12.30 10.12
CA THR A 114 0.28 12.14 10.00
C THR A 114 -0.47 13.35 10.55
N THR A 115 -0.03 13.93 11.67
CA THR A 115 -0.61 15.17 12.20
C THR A 115 -0.49 16.33 11.21
N VAL A 116 0.68 16.52 10.59
CA VAL A 116 0.88 17.56 9.57
C VAL A 116 -0.08 17.38 8.40
N VAL A 117 -0.17 16.16 7.84
CA VAL A 117 -1.10 15.87 6.74
C VAL A 117 -2.55 16.11 7.16
N ALA A 118 -2.94 15.68 8.35
CA ALA A 118 -4.29 15.90 8.87
C ALA A 118 -4.64 17.40 8.96
N VAL A 119 -3.71 18.22 9.44
CA VAL A 119 -3.89 19.68 9.53
C VAL A 119 -4.01 20.30 8.14
N ILE A 120 -3.14 19.93 7.19
CA ILE A 120 -3.18 20.43 5.81
C ILE A 120 -4.53 20.12 5.17
N VAL A 121 -5.00 18.86 5.28
CA VAL A 121 -6.28 18.45 4.72
C VAL A 121 -7.44 19.20 5.37
N TRP A 122 -7.43 19.37 6.69
CA TRP A 122 -8.49 20.09 7.39
C TRP A 122 -8.54 21.57 6.99
N ALA A 123 -7.38 22.20 6.83
CA ALA A 123 -7.27 23.56 6.33
C ALA A 123 -7.77 23.70 4.88
N ASP A 124 -7.39 22.76 4.00
CA ASP A 124 -7.87 22.73 2.61
C ASP A 124 -9.39 22.58 2.56
N VAL A 125 -9.95 21.64 3.33
CA VAL A 125 -11.41 21.43 3.43
C VAL A 125 -12.13 22.70 3.87
N PHE A 126 -11.64 23.38 4.92
CA PHE A 126 -12.27 24.60 5.41
C PHE A 126 -12.16 25.77 4.40
N SER A 127 -11.05 25.84 3.65
CA SER A 127 -10.87 26.85 2.61
C SER A 127 -11.79 26.66 1.41
N ARG A 128 -12.18 25.41 1.11
CA ARG A 128 -13.04 25.05 -0.03
C ARG A 128 -14.53 25.29 0.21
N PHE A 129 -14.92 25.46 1.48
CA PHE A 129 -16.28 25.78 1.90
C PHE A 129 -16.55 27.30 2.00
N ARG A 130 -15.56 28.14 1.71
CA ARG A 130 -15.68 29.60 1.69
C ARG A 130 -15.58 30.12 0.26
#